data_AF-A0A3D2PVY0-F1
#
_entry.id   AF-A0A3D2PVY0-F1
#
_cell.length_a   1.000
_cell.length_b   1.000
_cell.length_c   1.000
_cell.angle_alpha   90.00
_cell.angle_beta   90.00
_cell.angle_gamma   90.00
#
_symmetry.space_group_name_H-M   'P 1'
#
loop_
_entity.id
_entity.type
_entity.pdbx_description
1 polymer ?
#
loop_
_entity_poly.entity_id
_entity_poly.type
_entity_poly.pdbx_seq_one_letter_code
_entity_poly.pdbx_strand_id
1 'polypeptide(L)' 'EAVAMQQPPTDKGKRLKLYYITQAAVKPPTFVIFVNDKNLMHFSYTRYLENRIREAFGFKGTSLKFIIRERKED' A
#
# COMPACT_ATOMS: atom_id res chain seq x y z
N GLU A 1 5.86 -7.56 -7.76
CA GLU A 1 6.26 -8.74 -6.95
C GLU A 1 6.49 -8.44 -5.44
N ALA A 2 5.91 -7.38 -4.86
CA ALA A 2 6.16 -7.02 -3.44
C ALA A 2 5.38 -7.85 -2.40
N VAL A 3 4.17 -8.32 -2.72
CA VAL A 3 3.31 -9.09 -1.78
C VAL A 3 3.89 -10.49 -1.48
N ALA A 4 4.81 -10.98 -2.31
CA ALA A 4 5.50 -12.26 -2.13
C ALA A 4 6.66 -12.20 -1.12
N MET A 5 7.28 -11.02 -0.90
CA MET A 5 8.49 -10.90 -0.08
C MET A 5 8.20 -10.65 1.41
N GLN A 6 7.05 -10.06 1.75
CA GLN A 6 6.65 -9.87 3.15
C GLN A 6 5.15 -10.07 3.32
N GLN A 7 4.79 -11.11 4.08
CA GLN A 7 3.41 -11.43 4.31
C GLN A 7 2.71 -10.26 5.03
N PRO A 8 1.50 -9.87 4.58
CA PRO A 8 0.71 -8.85 5.25
C PRO A 8 0.40 -9.24 6.70
N PRO A 9 0.30 -8.27 7.62
CA PRO A 9 -0.07 -8.53 9.01
C PRO A 9 -1.43 -9.25 9.08
N THR A 10 -1.53 -10.15 10.06
CA THR A 10 -2.77 -10.87 10.38
C THR A 10 -3.29 -10.34 11.70
N ASP A 11 -4.54 -9.88 11.73
CA ASP A 11 -5.23 -9.51 12.97
C ASP A 11 -6.46 -10.41 13.13
N LYS A 12 -6.56 -11.08 14.29
CA LYS A 12 -7.70 -11.96 14.65
C LYS A 12 -8.12 -12.96 13.55
N GLY A 13 -7.15 -13.54 12.84
CA GLY A 13 -7.39 -14.50 11.76
C GLY A 13 -7.79 -13.89 10.41
N LYS A 14 -7.98 -12.57 10.32
CA LYS A 14 -8.15 -11.86 9.05
C LYS A 14 -6.80 -11.39 8.52
N ARG A 15 -6.49 -11.80 7.29
CA ARG A 15 -5.27 -11.40 6.59
C ARG A 15 -5.54 -10.17 5.72
N LEU A 16 -4.64 -9.19 5.78
CA LEU A 16 -4.67 -8.07 4.83
C LEU A 16 -4.43 -8.60 3.41
N LYS A 17 -5.35 -8.30 2.49
CA LYS A 17 -5.24 -8.57 1.06
C LYS A 17 -5.11 -7.25 0.32
N LEU A 18 -4.07 -7.14 -0.51
CA LEU A 18 -3.88 -6.02 -1.41
C LEU A 18 -4.37 -6.45 -2.79
N TYR A 19 -5.40 -5.78 -3.30
CA TYR A 19 -5.96 -6.09 -4.62
C TYR A 19 -5.12 -5.47 -5.72
N TYR A 20 -4.94 -4.16 -5.67
CA TYR A 20 -4.14 -3.41 -6.64
C TYR A 20 -3.75 -2.04 -6.07
N ILE A 21 -2.77 -1.42 -6.72
CA ILE A 21 -2.27 -0.08 -6.41
C ILE A 21 -2.30 0.75 -7.70
N THR A 22 -2.78 1.98 -7.62
CA THR A 22 -2.79 2.92 -8.76
C THR A 22 -2.22 4.28 -8.36
N GLN A 23 -1.58 4.98 -9.29
CA GLN A 23 -1.14 6.35 -9.07
C GLN A 23 -2.27 7.32 -9.46
N ALA A 24 -2.78 8.08 -8.50
CA ALA A 24 -3.88 9.02 -8.69
C ALA A 24 -3.40 10.47 -8.94
N ALA A 25 -2.19 10.82 -8.50
CA ALA A 25 -1.61 12.15 -8.73
C ALA A 25 -0.08 12.11 -8.85
N VAL A 26 0.51 13.16 -9.43
CA VAL A 26 1.94 13.22 -9.77
C VAL A 26 2.75 14.18 -8.89
N LYS A 27 2.21 15.33 -8.47
CA LYS A 27 2.93 16.33 -7.65
C LYS A 27 2.12 16.71 -6.40
N PRO A 28 2.33 16.04 -5.24
CA PRO A 28 3.24 14.91 -5.01
C PRO A 28 2.68 13.57 -5.53
N PRO A 29 3.53 12.58 -5.85
CA PRO A 29 3.09 11.26 -6.26
C PRO A 29 2.19 10.64 -5.19
N THR A 30 0.95 10.36 -5.58
CA THR A 30 -0.09 9.87 -4.67
C THR A 30 -0.59 8.54 -5.18
N PHE A 31 -0.46 7.50 -4.35
CA PHE A 31 -0.88 6.15 -4.64
C PHE A 31 -2.16 5.82 -3.87
N VAL A 32 -3.12 5.19 -4.55
CA VAL A 32 -4.30 4.61 -3.93
C VAL A 32 -4.11 3.10 -3.88
N ILE A 33 -4.17 2.54 -2.68
CA ILE A 33 -4.04 1.11 -2.41
C ILE A 33 -5.42 0.57 -2.09
N PHE A 34 -5.89 -0.39 -2.89
CA PHE A 34 -7.15 -1.07 -2.66
C PHE A 34 -6.92 -2.35 -1.86
N VAL A 35 -7.58 -2.45 -0.70
CA VAL A 35 -7.43 -3.55 0.25
C VAL A 35 -8.79 -4.13 0.64
N ASN A 36 -8.81 -5.27 1.31
CA ASN A 36 -10.02 -5.87 1.87
C ASN A 36 -10.54 -5.15 3.12
N ASP A 37 -9.65 -4.73 4.01
CA ASP A 37 -9.99 -4.02 5.25
C ASP A 37 -8.87 -3.02 5.57
N LYS A 38 -9.20 -1.73 5.66
CA LYS A 38 -8.19 -0.68 5.90
C LYS A 38 -7.63 -0.75 7.31
N ASN A 39 -8.37 -1.32 8.27
CA ASN A 39 -7.93 -1.42 9.66
C ASN A 39 -6.80 -2.45 9.81
N LEU A 40 -6.69 -3.40 8.88
CA LEU A 40 -5.57 -4.35 8.83
C LEU A 40 -4.28 -3.71 8.26
N MET A 41 -4.37 -2.51 7.68
CA MET A 41 -3.24 -1.82 7.06
C MET A 41 -2.49 -0.97 8.08
N HIS A 42 -1.62 -1.62 8.86
CA HIS A 42 -0.79 -0.93 9.85
C HIS A 42 0.27 -0.03 9.21
N PHE A 43 0.67 1.05 9.92
CA PHE A 43 1.62 2.04 9.39
C PHE A 43 2.96 1.40 8.96
N SER A 44 3.42 0.36 9.66
CA SER A 44 4.66 -0.34 9.35
C SER A 44 4.62 -1.01 7.96
N TYR A 45 3.47 -1.59 7.59
CA TYR A 45 3.30 -2.18 6.27
C TYR A 45 3.19 -1.10 5.19
N THR A 46 2.58 0.05 5.49
CA THR A 46 2.56 1.21 4.59
C THR A 46 3.98 1.74 4.35
N ARG A 47 4.81 1.82 5.38
CA ARG A 47 6.24 2.22 5.27
C ARG A 47 7.04 1.21 4.44
N TYR A 48 6.78 -0.08 4.62
CA TYR A 48 7.40 -1.12 3.80
C TYR A 48 7.07 -0.93 2.31
N LEU A 49 5.79 -0.72 1.96
CA LEU A 49 5.40 -0.47 0.57
C LEU A 49 6.01 0.82 0.02
N GLU A 50 6.07 1.87 0.83
CA GLU A 50 6.74 3.12 0.45
C GLU A 50 8.20 2.88 0.06
N ASN A 51 8.95 2.17 0.90
CA ASN A 51 10.35 1.89 0.63
C ASN A 51 10.51 1.05 -0.65
N ARG A 52 9.66 0.05 -0.88
CA ARG A 52 9.70 -0.77 -2.10
C ARG A 52 9.38 0.04 -3.36
N ILE A 53 8.43 0.96 -3.29
CA ILE A 53 8.11 1.86 -4.41
C ILE A 53 9.26 2.83 -4.67
N ARG A 54 9.90 3.36 -3.62
CA ARG A 54 11.09 4.22 -3.75
C ARG A 54 12.26 3.48 -4.38
N GLU A 55 12.52 2.24 -3.97
CA GLU A 55 13.58 1.39 -4.53
C GLU A 55 13.33 1.04 -6.00
N ALA A 56 12.08 0.71 -6.36
CA ALA A 56 11.75 0.30 -7.72
C ALA A 56 11.72 1.47 -8.72
N PHE A 57 11.30 2.66 -8.31
CA PHE A 57 11.04 3.79 -9.23
C PHE A 57 11.88 5.05 -8.95
N GLY A 58 12.76 5.03 -7.95
CA GLY A 58 13.74 6.09 -7.73
C GLY A 58 13.18 7.42 -7.22
N PHE A 59 12.06 7.42 -6.46
CA PHE A 59 11.41 8.62 -5.90
C PHE A 59 12.22 9.36 -4.82
N LYS A 60 13.53 9.57 -5.00
CA LYS A 60 14.38 10.28 -4.03
C LYS A 60 14.02 11.76 -3.96
N GLY A 61 13.94 12.31 -2.75
CA GLY A 61 13.69 13.75 -2.52
C GLY A 61 12.23 14.20 -2.66
N THR A 62 11.29 13.33 -3.03
CA THR A 62 9.85 13.63 -3.08
C THR A 62 9.08 12.86 -2.01
N SER A 63 8.09 13.50 -1.37
CA SER A 63 7.17 12.82 -0.47
C SER A 63 6.20 11.94 -1.25
N LEU A 64 6.00 10.70 -0.80
CA LEU A 64 4.99 9.79 -1.36
C LEU A 64 3.75 9.82 -0.47
N LYS A 65 2.58 10.00 -1.08
CA LYS A 65 1.30 9.94 -0.37
C LYS A 65 0.62 8.60 -0.67
N PHE A 66 0.05 8.00 0.37
CA PHE A 66 -0.71 6.76 0.27
C PHE A 66 -2.12 6.97 0.79
N ILE A 67 -3.11 6.61 -0.02
CA ILE A 67 -4.52 6.59 0.34
C ILE A 67 -4.96 5.13 0.35
N ILE A 68 -5.42 4.65 1.50
CA ILE A 68 -5.92 3.28 1.63
C ILE A 68 -7.42 3.31 1.41
N ARG A 69 -7.91 2.48 0.50
CA ARG A 69 -9.34 2.29 0.25
C ARG A 69 -9.72 0.83 0.38
N GLU A 70 -10.86 0.58 0.99
CA GLU A 70 -11.49 -0.73 0.95
C GLU A 70 -12.16 -0.89 -0.40
N ARG A 71 -11.93 -2.04 -1.05
CA ARG A 71 -12.72 -2.43 -2.21
C ARG A 71 -14.10 -2.84 -1.69
N LYS A 72 -15.13 -2.07 -2.03
CA LYS A 72 -16.51 -2.55 -1.89
C LYS A 72 -16.72 -3.59 -2.99
N GLU A 73 -17.02 -4.82 -2.60
CA GLU A 73 -17.68 -5.77 -3.49
C GLU A 73 -19.15 -5.34 -3.49
N ASP A 74 -19.63 -4.84 -4.63
CA ASP A 74 -21.07 -4.74 -4.90
C ASP A 74 -21.63 -6.13 -5.18
#